data_AF-A0A7N5KH53-F1
#
_entry.id   AF-A0A7N5KH53-F1
#
_cell.length_a   1.000
_cell.length_b   1.000
_cell.length_c   1.000
_cell.angle_alpha   90.00
_cell.angle_beta   90.00
_cell.angle_gamma   90.00
#
_symmetry.space_group_name_H-M   'P 1'
#
loop_
_entity.id
_entity.type
_entity.pdbx_description
1 polymer ?
#
loop_
_entity_poly.entity_id
_entity_poly.type
_entity_poly.pdbx_seq_one_letter_code
_entity_poly.pdbx_strand_id
1 'polypeptide(L)' 'MPGQYTITYFPVRGRVEAIRMLLADQGQQWTEDVVTVEIWRNGDLKKSSAYVDALQT' A
#
# COMPACT_ATOMS: atom_id res chain seq x y z
N MET A 1 -19.84 -4.02 4.28
CA MET A 1 -19.41 -3.16 5.39
C MET A 1 -18.42 -2.18 4.80
N PRO A 2 -18.56 -0.84 4.95
CA PRO A 2 -17.50 0.04 4.49
C PRO A 2 -16.35 -0.14 5.48
N GLY A 3 -15.54 -1.17 5.24
CA GLY A 3 -14.42 -1.53 6.08
C GLY A 3 -13.44 -0.38 6.10
N GLN A 4 -12.83 -0.14 7.24
CA GLN A 4 -11.75 0.83 7.35
C GLN A 4 -10.61 0.40 6.42
N TYR A 5 -10.25 1.28 5.48
CA TYR A 5 -9.19 1.01 4.52
C TYR A 5 -7.86 1.47 5.08
N THR A 6 -6.84 0.62 4.98
CA THR A 6 -5.46 0.99 5.29
C THR A 6 -4.62 0.76 4.04
N ILE A 7 -3.91 1.80 3.61
CA ILE A 7 -2.96 1.75 2.52
C ILE A 7 -1.56 1.56 3.11
N THR A 8 -0.97 0.38 2.91
CA THR A 8 0.42 0.13 3.27
C THR A 8 1.29 0.24 2.01
N TYR A 9 2.11 1.28 1.90
CA TYR A 9 2.89 1.53 0.68
C TYR A 9 4.19 2.31 0.95
N PHE A 10 5.09 2.30 -0.03
CA PHE A 10 6.29 3.15 -0.01
C PHE A 10 5.91 4.64 -0.07
N PRO A 11 6.79 5.56 0.40
CA PRO A 11 6.56 7.02 0.35
C PRO A 11 6.71 7.60 -1.06
N VAL A 12 5.99 7.01 -2.03
CA VAL A 12 5.92 7.41 -3.43
C VAL A 12 4.47 7.29 -3.92
N ARG A 13 4.14 7.98 -5.01
CA ARG A 13 2.80 7.86 -5.63
C ARG A 13 2.58 6.46 -6.19
N GLY A 14 3.54 5.96 -6.96
CA GLY A 14 3.56 4.59 -7.48
C GLY A 14 2.22 4.11 -8.05
N ARG A 15 1.89 2.83 -7.84
CA ARG A 15 0.61 2.24 -8.29
C ARG A 15 -0.57 2.61 -7.40
N VAL A 16 -0.30 3.10 -6.20
CA VAL A 16 -1.33 3.35 -5.18
C VAL A 16 -2.10 4.65 -5.42
N GLU A 17 -1.58 5.54 -6.27
CA GLU A 17 -2.22 6.82 -6.55
C GLU A 17 -3.63 6.67 -7.15
N ALA A 18 -3.83 5.71 -8.05
CA ALA A 18 -5.16 5.42 -8.60
C ALA A 18 -6.15 4.97 -7.51
N ILE A 19 -5.65 4.25 -6.49
CA ILE A 19 -6.46 3.80 -5.35
C ILE A 19 -6.81 4.99 -4.44
N ARG A 20 -5.85 5.88 -4.16
CA ARG A 20 -6.11 7.12 -3.39
C ARG A 20 -7.16 7.99 -4.06
N MET A 21 -7.04 8.17 -5.39
CA MET A 21 -8.02 8.93 -6.15
C MET A 21 -9.42 8.30 -6.09
N LEU A 22 -9.51 6.98 -6.22
CA LEU A 22 -10.78 6.26 -6.12
C LEU A 22 -11.39 6.37 -4.72
N LEU A 23 -10.60 6.20 -3.67
CA LEU A 23 -11.09 6.36 -2.29
C LEU A 23 -11.54 7.78 -2.00
N ALA A 24 -10.80 8.78 -2.48
CA ALA A 24 -11.17 10.19 -2.35
C ALA A 24 -12.46 10.52 -3.11
N ASP A 25 -12.62 10.03 -4.34
CA ASP A 25 -13.83 10.23 -5.16
C ASP A 25 -15.07 9.63 -4.49
N GLN A 26 -14.92 8.51 -3.79
CA GLN A 26 -15.99 7.87 -3.02
C GLN A 26 -16.22 8.48 -1.63
N GLY A 27 -15.48 9.54 -1.27
CA GLY A 27 -15.56 10.19 0.05
C GLY A 27 -15.11 9.28 1.21
N GLN A 28 -14.33 8.24 0.91
CA GLN A 28 -13.94 7.22 1.87
C GLN A 28 -12.69 7.67 2.62
N GLN A 29 -12.68 7.44 3.93
CA GLN A 29 -11.50 7.69 4.77
C GLN A 29 -10.59 6.45 4.77
N TRP A 30 -9.27 6.69 4.73
CA TRP A 30 -8.26 5.65 4.84
C TRP A 30 -7.09 6.10 5.73
N THR A 31 -6.35 5.12 6.26
CA THR A 31 -5.09 5.32 6.98
C THR A 31 -3.92 4.98 6.06
N GLU A 32 -2.77 5.65 6.21
CA GLU A 32 -1.55 5.31 5.47
C GLU A 32 -0.44 4.79 6.38
N ASP A 33 -0.01 3.55 6.14
CA ASP A 33 1.17 2.95 6.75
C ASP A 33 2.34 3.03 5.77
N VAL A 34 3.27 3.95 6.05
CA VAL A 34 4.41 4.18 5.17
C VAL A 34 5.49 3.14 5.43
N VAL A 35 5.84 2.39 4.39
CA VAL A 35 6.90 1.39 4.41
C VAL A 35 8.21 2.05 4.01
N THR A 36 9.18 2.10 4.93
CA THR A 36 10.54 2.53 4.61
C THR A 36 11.38 1.36 4.08
N VAL A 37 12.53 1.66 3.48
CA VAL A 37 13.44 0.63 2.95
C VAL A 37 13.97 -0.27 4.07
N GLU A 38 14.17 0.26 5.26
CA GLU A 38 14.63 -0.49 6.44
C GLU A 38 13.56 -1.50 6.88
N ILE A 39 12.30 -1.06 7.00
CA ILE A 39 11.15 -1.93 7.34
C ILE A 39 10.99 -3.02 6.27
N TRP A 40 11.16 -2.66 4.99
CA TRP A 40 11.10 -3.60 3.89
C TRP A 40 12.22 -4.65 3.91
N ARG A 41 13.44 -4.23 4.24
CA ARG A 41 14.62 -5.11 4.32
C ARG A 41 14.55 -6.08 5.50
N ASN A 42 13.95 -5.67 6.61
CA ASN A 42 13.73 -6.54 7.77
C ASN A 42 12.79 -7.72 7.45
N GLY A 43 11.99 -7.62 6.38
CA GLY A 43 11.25 -8.75 5.81
C GLY A 43 9.95 -9.09 6.52
N ASP A 44 9.61 -8.39 7.61
CA ASP A 44 8.38 -8.62 8.39
C ASP A 44 7.11 -8.43 7.56
N LEU A 45 7.14 -7.52 6.58
CA LEU A 45 6.01 -7.24 5.67
C LEU A 45 5.90 -8.21 4.49
N LYS A 46 6.92 -9.04 4.21
CA LYS A 46 6.90 -9.98 3.08
C LYS A 46 5.95 -11.16 3.30
N LYS A 47 5.49 -11.38 4.54
CA LYS A 47 4.59 -12.48 4.90
C LYS A 47 3.10 -12.15 4.74
N SER A 48 2.73 -10.87 4.66
CA SER A 48 1.33 -10.41 4.70
C SER A 48 0.81 -9.76 3.41
N SER A 49 1.67 -9.51 2.42
CA SER A 49 1.30 -8.78 1.20
C SER A 49 1.17 -9.71 -0.02
N ALA A 50 0.12 -9.52 -0.83
CA ALA A 50 0.03 -10.03 -2.20
C ALA A 50 1.12 -9.38 -3.07
N TYR A 51 2.34 -9.86 -2.93
CA TYR A 51 3.50 -9.41 -3.68
C TYR A 51 3.42 -9.98 -5.09
N VAL A 52 3.12 -9.13 -6.07
CA VAL A 52 3.33 -9.45 -7.48
C VAL A 52 4.81 -9.18 -7.76
N ASP A 53 5.62 -10.23 -7.74
CA ASP A 53 7.03 -10.17 -8.11
C ASP A 53 7.12 -9.74 -9.58
N ALA A 54 7.32 -8.45 -9.83
CA ALA A 54 7.39 -7.89 -11.17
C ALA A 54 8.82 -7.80 -11.71
N LEU A 55 9.80 -8.48 -11.09
CA LEU A 55 11.19 -8.50 -11.54
C LEU A 55 11.88 -9.85 -11.24
N GLN A 56 11.36 -10.92 -11.83
CA GLN A 56 12.22 -12.03 -12.28
C GLN A 56 12.13 -12.10 -13.81
N THR A 57 13.12 -11.52 -14.46
CA THR A 57 13.55 -11.84 -15.82
C THR A 57 15.04 -12.08 -15.78
#